data_AF-A0A923M5Z4-F1
#
_entry.id   AF-A0A923M5Z4-F1
#
_cell.length_a   1.000
_cell.length_b   1.000
_cell.length_c   1.000
_cell.angle_alpha   90.00
_cell.angle_beta   90.00
_cell.angle_gamma   90.00
#
_symmetry.space_group_name_H-M   'P 1'
#
loop_
_entity.id
_entity.type
_entity.pdbx_description
1 polymer ?
#
loop_
_entity_poly.entity_id
_entity_poly.type
_entity_poly.pdbx_seq_one_letter_code
_entity_poly.pdbx_strand_id
1 'polypeptide(L)'
;MIPSHKAEQAAIARQLLEALARYDRDLSLLVARGLDAELAQRVSEQFDLMRSYSTALPTLSVTWVELLISRFDMTHAMWSNRNGGTTHRVAKLHAYHRSIIDEARRKCGACIAAAALRDGQAPPAAPTSPAPL
;
A
#
# COMPACT_ATOMS: atom_id res chain seq x y z
N MET A 1 -18.06 -21.51 -12.79
CA MET A 1 -18.34 -20.21 -12.15
C MET A 1 -17.00 -19.66 -11.68
N ILE A 2 -16.42 -18.65 -12.37
CA ILE A 2 -15.15 -18.00 -11.99
C ILE A 2 -15.40 -16.58 -11.43
N PRO A 3 -16.07 -16.43 -10.28
CA PRO A 3 -16.00 -15.24 -9.44
C PRO A 3 -15.06 -15.54 -8.28
N SER A 4 -13.85 -14.99 -8.27
CA SER A 4 -13.07 -14.96 -7.01
C SER A 4 -11.90 -14.00 -7.07
N HIS A 5 -11.06 -14.11 -8.10
CA HIS A 5 -9.73 -13.49 -8.07
C HIS A 5 -9.74 -11.94 -7.96
N LYS A 6 -10.69 -11.25 -8.62
CA LYS A 6 -10.78 -9.78 -8.51
C LYS A 6 -11.31 -9.30 -7.16
N ALA A 7 -12.26 -10.03 -6.58
CA ALA A 7 -12.80 -9.70 -5.26
C ALA A 7 -11.75 -9.95 -4.17
N GLU A 8 -10.99 -11.05 -4.28
CA GLU A 8 -9.83 -11.34 -3.43
C GLU A 8 -8.77 -10.25 -3.55
N GLN A 9 -8.38 -9.87 -4.77
CA GLN A 9 -7.45 -8.75 -5.00
C GLN A 9 -7.94 -7.44 -4.39
N ALA A 10 -9.24 -7.12 -4.50
CA ALA A 10 -9.80 -5.93 -3.88
C ALA A 10 -9.84 -5.99 -2.35
N ALA A 11 -10.00 -7.18 -1.75
CA ALA A 11 -9.89 -7.38 -0.31
C ALA A 11 -8.43 -7.19 0.15
N ILE A 12 -7.47 -7.78 -0.56
CA ILE A 12 -6.03 -7.61 -0.27
C ILE A 12 -5.61 -6.15 -0.44
N ALA A 13 -6.08 -5.47 -1.48
CA ALA A 13 -5.82 -4.04 -1.69
C ALA A 13 -6.34 -3.17 -0.55
N ARG A 14 -7.49 -3.51 0.06
CA ARG A 14 -8.00 -2.83 1.27
C ARG A 14 -7.09 -3.06 2.48
N GLN A 15 -6.68 -4.31 2.72
CA GLN A 15 -5.75 -4.64 3.81
C GLN A 15 -4.41 -3.92 3.65
N LEU A 16 -3.90 -3.83 2.42
CA LEU A 16 -2.67 -3.11 2.11
C LEU A 16 -2.82 -1.59 2.30
N LEU A 17 -3.96 -0.98 1.95
CA LEU A 17 -4.21 0.44 2.21
C LEU A 17 -4.12 0.78 3.70
N GLU A 18 -4.72 -0.05 4.54
CA GLU A 18 -4.66 0.13 5.99
C GLU A 18 -3.23 -0.06 6.53
N ALA A 19 -2.50 -1.05 6.01
CA ALA A 19 -1.11 -1.28 6.38
C ALA A 19 -0.22 -0.09 5.97
N LEU A 20 -0.38 0.45 4.76
CA LEU A 20 0.32 1.64 4.28
C LEU A 20 0.01 2.88 5.14
N ALA A 21 -1.21 3.02 5.66
CA ALA A 21 -1.58 4.12 6.54
C ALA A 21 -0.93 4.01 7.93
N ARG A 22 -0.84 2.79 8.50
CA ARG A 22 -0.14 2.54 9.76
C ARG A 22 1.37 2.77 9.62
N TYR A 23 1.96 2.21 8.57
CA TYR A 23 3.38 2.35 8.25
C TYR A 23 3.81 3.80 8.05
N ASP A 24 3.10 4.58 7.24
CA ASP A 24 3.42 6.00 6.99
C ASP A 24 3.40 6.85 8.26
N ARG A 25 2.42 6.60 9.15
CA ARG A 25 2.31 7.28 10.44
C ARG A 25 3.47 6.94 11.38
N ASP A 26 3.75 5.64 11.57
CA ASP A 26 4.79 5.19 12.49
C ASP A 26 6.19 5.53 11.97
N LEU A 27 6.39 5.49 10.65
CA LEU A 27 7.61 5.95 10.00
C LEU A 27 7.81 7.46 10.18
N SER A 28 6.77 8.26 9.98
CA SER A 28 6.84 9.71 10.21
C SER A 28 7.23 10.03 11.66
N LEU A 29 6.68 9.26 12.61
CA LEU A 29 7.03 9.36 14.02
C LEU A 29 8.50 8.98 14.27
N LEU A 30 8.98 7.92 13.63
CA LEU A 30 10.37 7.46 13.75
C LEU A 30 11.35 8.50 13.18
N VAL A 31 11.03 9.09 12.03
CA VAL A 31 11.84 10.16 11.44
C VAL A 31 11.90 11.40 12.34
N ALA A 32 10.79 11.74 13.01
CA ALA A 32 10.71 12.90 13.89
C ALA A 32 11.41 12.69 15.25
N ARG A 33 11.30 11.48 15.84
CA ARG A 33 11.87 11.15 17.15
C ARG A 33 13.33 10.69 17.08
N GLY A 34 13.81 10.28 15.91
CA GLY A 34 15.10 9.63 15.75
C GLY A 34 15.02 8.12 15.98
N LEU A 35 16.17 7.46 16.13
CA LEU A 35 16.28 6.00 16.21
C LEU A 35 15.77 5.47 17.56
N ASP A 36 14.45 5.32 17.67
CA ASP A 36 13.76 4.57 18.73
C ASP A 36 13.67 3.09 18.32
N ALA A 37 14.19 2.19 19.17
CA ALA A 37 14.31 0.77 18.84
C ALA A 37 12.95 0.06 18.70
N GLU A 38 12.00 0.34 19.60
CA GLU A 38 10.66 -0.27 19.56
C GLU A 38 9.88 0.18 18.33
N LEU A 39 9.98 1.48 18.02
CA LEU A 39 9.33 2.05 16.85
C LEU A 39 9.97 1.54 15.55
N ALA A 40 11.30 1.41 15.50
CA ALA A 40 12.01 0.84 14.35
C ALA A 40 11.65 -0.63 14.11
N GLN A 41 11.49 -1.42 15.18
CA GLN A 41 11.02 -2.79 15.09
C GLN A 41 9.60 -2.85 14.53
N ARG A 42 8.67 -2.06 15.10
CA ARG A 42 7.27 -2.00 14.66
C ARG A 42 7.14 -1.60 13.19
N VAL A 43 7.89 -0.58 12.75
CA VAL A 43 7.91 -0.15 11.34
C VAL A 43 8.44 -1.26 10.43
N SER A 44 9.38 -2.08 10.90
CA SER A 44 9.90 -3.22 10.15
C SER A 44 8.86 -4.33 10.01
N GLU A 45 8.19 -4.71 11.10
CA GLU A 45 7.11 -5.71 11.09
C GLU A 45 5.95 -5.30 10.18
N GLN A 46 5.56 -4.02 10.20
CA GLN A 46 4.54 -3.48 9.29
C GLN A 46 4.97 -3.56 7.83
N PHE A 47 6.25 -3.32 7.55
CA PHE A 47 6.78 -3.40 6.19
C PHE A 47 6.80 -4.85 5.67
N ASP A 48 7.13 -5.83 6.52
CA ASP A 48 7.05 -7.25 6.18
C ASP A 48 5.61 -7.70 5.93
N LEU A 49 4.65 -7.19 6.71
CA LEU A 49 3.23 -7.42 6.45
C LEU A 49 2.81 -6.85 5.08
N MET A 50 3.23 -5.62 4.75
CA MET A 50 2.96 -5.02 3.44
C MET A 50 3.55 -5.85 2.29
N ARG A 51 4.72 -6.47 2.49
CA ARG A 51 5.32 -7.39 1.52
C ARG A 51 4.42 -8.59 1.23
N SER A 52 3.78 -9.15 2.25
CA SER A 52 2.87 -10.29 2.07
C SER A 52 1.65 -9.94 1.23
N TYR A 53 1.15 -8.70 1.31
CA TYR A 53 0.03 -8.24 0.50
C TYR A 53 0.45 -7.85 -0.92
N SER A 54 1.62 -7.24 -1.09
CA SER A 54 2.08 -6.74 -2.39
C SER A 54 2.36 -7.86 -3.39
N THR A 55 2.77 -9.05 -2.93
CA THR A 55 3.00 -10.23 -3.78
C THR A 55 1.72 -10.71 -4.47
N ALA A 56 0.55 -10.48 -3.88
CA ALA A 56 -0.74 -10.83 -4.46
C ALA A 56 -1.32 -9.75 -5.39
N LEU A 57 -0.64 -8.60 -5.54
CA LEU A 57 -1.08 -7.45 -6.33
C LEU A 57 -0.04 -7.12 -7.41
N PRO A 58 -0.10 -7.76 -8.61
CA PRO A 58 0.89 -7.59 -9.67
C PRO A 58 1.10 -6.14 -10.11
N THR A 59 0.04 -5.32 -10.04
CA THR A 59 0.05 -3.88 -10.36
C THR A 59 0.98 -3.06 -9.47
N LEU A 60 1.37 -3.58 -8.31
CA LEU A 60 2.28 -2.93 -7.36
C LEU A 60 3.73 -3.38 -7.49
N SER A 61 4.06 -4.37 -8.31
CA SER A 61 5.42 -4.94 -8.42
C SER A 61 6.53 -3.89 -8.51
N VAL A 62 6.44 -2.96 -9.46
CA VAL A 62 7.42 -1.87 -9.66
C VAL A 62 7.46 -0.93 -8.45
N THR A 63 6.31 -0.44 -8.00
CA THR A 63 6.21 0.47 -6.85
C THR A 63 6.72 -0.18 -5.56
N TRP A 64 6.57 -1.49 -5.42
CA TRP A 64 7.08 -2.24 -4.28
C TRP A 64 8.61 -2.27 -4.25
N VAL A 65 9.25 -2.45 -5.41
CA VAL A 65 10.71 -2.37 -5.54
C VAL A 65 11.20 -0.96 -5.18
N GLU A 66 10.49 0.09 -5.64
CA GLU A 66 10.82 1.47 -5.27
C GLU A 66 10.66 1.74 -3.77
N LEU A 67 9.64 1.19 -3.11
CA LEU A 67 9.48 1.25 -1.66
C LEU A 67 10.64 0.58 -0.92
N LEU A 68 11.11 -0.59 -1.40
CA LEU A 68 12.27 -1.28 -0.83
C LEU A 68 13.53 -0.44 -0.90
N ILE A 69 13.83 0.10 -2.09
CA ILE A 69 15.03 0.92 -2.33
C ILE A 69 14.99 2.19 -1.46
N SER A 70 13.89 2.94 -1.53
CA SER A 70 13.76 4.19 -0.77
C SER A 70 13.76 3.96 0.75
N ARG A 71 13.21 2.84 1.24
CA ARG A 71 13.31 2.45 2.65
C ARG A 71 14.75 2.15 3.06
N PHE A 72 15.50 1.42 2.23
CA PHE A 72 16.90 1.13 2.47
C PHE A 72 17.71 2.43 2.58
N ASP A 73 17.58 3.33 1.60
CA ASP A 73 18.30 4.61 1.59
C ASP A 73 17.99 5.47 2.83
N MET A 74 16.72 5.54 3.21
CA MET A 74 16.28 6.28 4.38
C MET A 74 16.81 5.66 5.68
N THR A 75 16.71 4.34 5.85
CA THR A 75 17.20 3.63 7.04
C THR A 75 18.72 3.80 7.17
N HIS A 76 19.44 3.66 6.05
CA HIS A 76 20.87 3.91 5.99
C HIS A 76 21.22 5.35 6.39
N ALA A 77 20.49 6.34 5.87
CA ALA A 77 20.71 7.74 6.22
C ALA A 77 20.43 8.03 7.72
N MET A 78 19.41 7.40 8.30
CA MET A 78 19.11 7.51 9.73
C MET A 78 20.23 6.91 10.59
N TRP A 79 20.73 5.71 10.26
CA TRP A 79 21.84 5.08 10.98
C TRP A 79 23.17 5.82 10.82
N SER A 80 23.41 6.39 9.63
CA SER A 80 24.60 7.21 9.38
C SER A 80 24.60 8.51 10.20
N ASN A 81 23.43 8.96 10.67
CA ASN A 81 23.26 10.18 11.42
C ASN A 81 23.04 9.94 12.93
N ARG A 82 23.75 8.95 13.50
CA ARG A 82 23.63 8.56 14.91
C ARG A 82 23.90 9.69 15.93
N ASN A 83 24.50 10.81 15.51
CA ASN A 83 24.89 11.92 16.38
C ASN A 83 23.84 13.05 16.52
N GLY A 84 22.61 12.86 16.01
CA GLY A 84 21.45 13.66 16.42
C GLY A 84 20.64 14.31 15.29
N GLY A 85 19.30 14.24 15.43
CA GLY A 85 18.31 15.00 14.65
C GLY A 85 17.95 14.44 13.27
N THR A 86 16.81 14.87 12.73
CA THR A 86 16.46 14.67 11.32
C THR A 86 17.37 15.57 10.47
N THR A 87 18.30 15.00 9.70
CA THR A 87 19.05 15.79 8.73
C THR A 87 18.18 16.18 7.55
N HIS A 88 18.57 17.24 6.83
CA HIS A 88 18.00 17.59 5.54
C HIS A 88 17.98 16.39 4.56
N ARG A 89 18.99 15.52 4.63
CA ARG A 89 19.05 14.28 3.84
C ARG A 89 17.92 13.30 4.22
N VAL A 90 17.73 13.02 5.52
CA VAL A 90 16.64 12.15 6.00
C VAL A 90 15.28 12.74 5.64
N ALA A 91 15.08 14.04 5.81
CA ALA A 91 13.84 14.71 5.44
C ALA A 91 13.51 14.57 3.94
N LYS A 92 14.50 14.77 3.06
CA LYS A 92 14.34 14.59 1.61
C LYS A 92 13.99 13.14 1.24
N LEU A 93 14.69 12.18 1.83
CA LEU A 93 14.43 10.75 1.61
C LEU A 93 13.04 10.34 2.12
N HIS A 94 12.63 10.85 3.28
CA HIS A 94 11.29 10.63 3.82
C HIS A 94 10.20 11.20 2.91
N ALA A 95 10.36 12.43 2.42
CA ALA A 95 9.41 13.04 1.47
C ALA A 95 9.30 12.24 0.17
N TYR A 96 10.44 11.77 -0.37
CA TYR A 96 10.46 10.90 -1.53
C TYR A 96 9.74 9.56 -1.26
N HIS A 97 10.06 8.91 -0.14
CA HIS A 97 9.43 7.66 0.26
C HIS A 97 7.90 7.80 0.39
N ARG A 98 7.42 8.90 1.00
CA ARG A 98 5.98 9.20 1.09
C ARG A 98 5.30 9.34 -0.26
N SER A 99 5.99 9.93 -1.26
CA SER A 99 5.43 10.03 -2.62
C SER A 99 5.16 8.66 -3.25
N ILE A 100 6.03 7.67 -2.96
CA ILE A 100 5.88 6.29 -3.43
C ILE A 100 4.75 5.58 -2.66
N ILE A 101 4.62 5.82 -1.35
CA ILE A 101 3.46 5.34 -0.56
C ILE A 101 2.15 5.86 -1.16
N ASP A 102 2.08 7.13 -1.53
CA ASP A 102 0.88 7.71 -2.13
C ASP A 102 0.57 7.11 -3.50
N GLU A 103 1.59 6.75 -4.29
CA GLU A 103 1.40 5.98 -5.51
C GLU A 103 0.83 4.58 -5.25
N ALA A 104 1.38 3.87 -4.27
CA ALA A 104 0.86 2.56 -3.88
C ALA A 104 -0.61 2.65 -3.43
N ARG A 105 -0.97 3.70 -2.67
CA ARG A 105 -2.36 3.96 -2.25
C ARG A 105 -3.28 4.19 -3.45
N ARG A 106 -2.86 5.01 -4.44
CA ARG A 106 -3.64 5.22 -5.68
C ARG A 106 -3.87 3.91 -6.44
N LYS A 107 -2.83 3.07 -6.57
CA LYS A 107 -2.93 1.76 -7.25
C LYS A 107 -3.84 0.78 -6.52
N CYS A 108 -3.82 0.76 -5.19
CA CYS A 108 -4.77 -0.02 -4.38
C CYS A 108 -6.21 0.47 -4.58
N GLY A 109 -6.42 1.79 -4.55
CA GLY A 109 -7.73 2.41 -4.80
C GLY A 109 -8.29 2.04 -6.18
N ALA A 110 -7.46 2.07 -7.22
CA ALA A 110 -7.85 1.65 -8.56
C ALA A 110 -8.26 0.16 -8.62
N CYS A 111 -7.55 -0.73 -7.91
CA CYS A 111 -7.93 -2.14 -7.83
C CYS A 111 -9.30 -2.35 -7.16
N ILE A 112 -9.57 -1.60 -6.08
CA ILE A 112 -10.84 -1.68 -5.36
C ILE A 112 -11.99 -1.16 -6.22
N ALA A 113 -11.81 -0.01 -6.88
CA ALA A 113 -12.81 0.57 -7.76
C ALA A 113 -13.13 -0.35 -8.96
N ALA A 114 -12.12 -0.98 -9.55
CA ALA A 114 -12.29 -1.91 -10.66
C ALA A 114 -13.10 -3.17 -10.28
N ALA A 115 -13.07 -3.59 -9.01
CA ALA A 115 -13.92 -4.67 -8.52
C ALA A 115 -15.38 -4.22 -8.33
N ALA A 116 -15.59 -3.04 -7.73
CA ALA A 116 -16.94 -2.50 -7.48
C ALA A 116 -17.76 -2.28 -8.76
N LEU A 117 -17.13 -1.82 -9.84
CA LEU A 117 -17.80 -1.62 -11.14
C LEU A 117 -18.35 -2.93 -11.75
N ARG A 118 -17.79 -4.10 -11.39
CA ARG A 118 -18.30 -5.39 -11.85
C ARG A 118 -19.50 -5.88 -11.07
N ASP A 119 -19.51 -5.64 -9.77
CA ASP A 119 -20.62 -6.04 -8.90
C ASP A 119 -21.89 -5.24 -9.21
N GLY A 120 -21.76 -4.00 -9.71
CA GLY A 120 -22.87 -3.18 -10.17
C GLY A 120 -23.40 -3.49 -11.59
N GLN A 121 -22.68 -4.30 -12.39
CA GLN A 121 -23.06 -4.65 -13.76
C GLN A 121 -23.80 -6.00 -13.82
N ALA A 122 -24.88 -6.15 -13.05
CA ALA A 122 -25.83 -7.25 -13.27
C ALA A 122 -26.63 -6.97 -14.57
N PRO A 123 -26.77 -7.95 -15.50
CA PRO A 123 -27.55 -7.72 -16.71
C PRO A 123 -29.03 -7.47 -16.34
N PRO A 124 -29.74 -6.53 -17.02
CA PRO A 124 -31.17 -6.42 -16.85
C PRO A 124 -31.81 -7.74 -17.26
N ALA A 125 -32.57 -8.34 -16.34
CA ALA A 125 -33.38 -9.52 -16.65
C ALA A 125 -34.27 -9.18 -17.86
N ALA A 126 -34.07 -9.89 -18.97
CA ALA A 126 -34.88 -9.71 -20.15
C ALA A 126 -36.36 -9.94 -19.78
N PRO A 127 -37.27 -9.03 -20.17
CA PRO A 127 -38.69 -9.27 -19.97
C PRO A 127 -39.09 -10.48 -20.83
N THR A 128 -39.35 -11.59 -20.15
CA THR A 128 -40.00 -12.77 -20.72
C THR A 128 -41.46 -12.38 -20.97
N SER A 129 -41.74 -11.75 -22.11
CA SER A 129 -43.12 -11.59 -22.58
C SER A 129 -43.66 -12.96 -23.00
N PRO A 130 -44.73 -13.47 -22.36
CA PRO A 130 -45.41 -14.66 -22.85
C PRO A 130 -46.15 -14.33 -24.15
N ALA A 131 -46.03 -15.23 -25.12
CA ALA A 131 -46.68 -15.14 -26.43
C ALA A 131 -48.22 -15.15 -26.32
N PRO A 132 -48.94 -14.48 -27.23
CA PRO A 132 -50.39 -14.45 -27.23
C PRO A 132 -50.96 -15.77 -27.79
N LEU A 133 -52.06 -16.23 -27.20
CA LEU A 133 -52.98 -17.24 -27.77
C LEU A 133 -54.14 -16.54 -28.49
#